data_AF-A0A356D7B3-F1
#
_entry.id   AF-A0A356D7B3-F1
#
_cell.length_a   1.000
_cell.length_b   1.000
_cell.length_c   1.000
_cell.angle_alpha   90.00
_cell.angle_beta   90.00
_cell.angle_gamma   90.00
#
_symmetry.space_group_name_H-M   'P 1'
#
loop_
_entity.id
_entity.type
_entity.pdbx_description
1 polymer ?
#
loop_
_entity_poly.entity_id
_entity_poly.type
_entity_poly.pdbx_seq_one_letter_code
_entity_poly.pdbx_strand_id
1 'polypeptide(L)'
;MQTNLQIKMATTVQNNAQVQPENIQHKITSLWQEKSMKTASNNQYQSDKINLSPNEKNKINQFISELKSREDKKEFFAHIFKTMIHLGKDEKQNFVAGVAQTFQSSDDPEMQSLNTKFTKALSRYMSISLMSIPLTNQLNHNISNVTLEGDNDDDDIGPI
;
A
#
# COMPACT_ATOMS: atom_id res chain seq x y z
N MET A 1 24.83 64.17 -30.51
CA MET A 1 24.85 63.19 -31.63
C MET A 1 26.13 62.38 -31.53
N GLN A 2 26.07 61.11 -31.96
CA GLN A 2 27.11 60.07 -32.03
C GLN A 2 27.31 59.27 -30.72
N THR A 3 26.71 58.08 -30.49
CA THR A 3 26.92 56.70 -31.04
C THR A 3 28.34 56.16 -30.80
N ASN A 4 28.61 54.88 -30.55
CA ASN A 4 27.94 53.69 -30.00
C ASN A 4 29.05 52.59 -29.98
N LEU A 5 28.90 51.59 -29.10
CA LEU A 5 29.45 50.22 -29.15
C LEU A 5 30.96 49.94 -28.95
N GLN A 6 31.22 49.06 -27.97
CA GLN A 6 31.82 47.69 -28.04
C GLN A 6 32.70 47.44 -26.79
N ILE A 7 32.80 46.27 -26.13
CA ILE A 7 32.24 44.91 -26.20
C ILE A 7 32.61 44.20 -24.88
N LYS A 8 31.80 43.19 -24.49
CA LYS A 8 32.06 42.01 -23.61
C LYS A 8 33.16 42.09 -22.54
N MET A 9 32.81 41.68 -21.32
CA MET A 9 33.40 40.47 -20.72
C MET A 9 32.34 39.68 -19.95
N ALA A 10 32.32 38.37 -20.22
CA ALA A 10 31.40 37.41 -19.64
C ALA A 10 31.88 37.03 -18.23
N THR A 11 31.02 37.20 -17.23
CA THR A 11 31.24 36.65 -15.89
C THR A 11 30.63 35.25 -15.86
N THR A 12 31.48 34.23 -15.97
CA THR A 12 31.11 32.84 -15.72
C THR A 12 30.76 32.68 -14.25
N VAL A 13 29.47 32.69 -13.91
CA VAL A 13 28.99 32.20 -12.62
C VAL A 13 29.00 30.68 -12.69
N GLN A 14 30.02 30.06 -12.10
CA GLN A 14 30.01 28.64 -11.77
C GLN A 14 28.90 28.39 -10.73
N ASN A 15 27.71 28.05 -11.20
CA ASN A 15 26.71 27.40 -10.37
C ASN A 15 27.17 25.95 -10.16
N ASN A 16 27.95 25.73 -9.11
CA ASN A 16 28.05 24.41 -8.48
C ASN A 16 26.66 24.08 -7.91
N ALA A 17 25.80 23.49 -8.74
CA ALA A 17 24.64 22.76 -8.26
C ALA A 17 25.18 21.52 -7.53
N GLN A 18 25.37 21.68 -6.22
CA GLN A 18 25.54 20.56 -5.31
C GLN A 18 24.25 19.74 -5.39
N VAL A 19 24.27 18.70 -6.21
CA VAL A 19 23.21 17.70 -6.31
C VAL A 19 23.17 17.00 -4.95
N GLN A 20 22.38 17.57 -4.04
CA GLN A 20 21.94 16.87 -2.84
C GLN A 20 21.28 15.58 -3.35
N PRO A 21 21.74 14.39 -2.95
CA PRO A 21 21.01 13.18 -3.25
C PRO A 21 19.67 13.33 -2.51
N GLU A 22 18.62 13.71 -3.24
CA GLU A 22 17.26 13.66 -2.72
C GLU A 22 17.10 12.27 -2.12
N ASN A 23 17.03 12.21 -0.80
CA ASN A 23 17.03 10.96 -0.07
C ASN A 23 15.79 10.21 -0.54
N ILE A 24 15.99 9.18 -1.36
CA ILE A 24 14.92 8.43 -2.02
C ILE A 24 13.93 7.93 -0.97
N GLN A 25 14.40 7.66 0.26
CA GLN A 25 13.53 7.30 1.37
C GLN A 25 12.55 8.41 1.75
N HIS A 26 12.99 9.68 1.77
CA HIS A 26 12.10 10.82 1.97
C HIS A 26 11.10 10.96 0.83
N LYS A 27 11.53 10.84 -0.43
CA LYS A 27 10.63 10.93 -1.58
C LYS A 27 9.59 9.82 -1.59
N ILE A 28 10.00 8.59 -1.31
CA ILE A 28 9.09 7.44 -1.16
C ILE A 28 8.16 7.69 0.02
N THR A 29 8.68 8.08 1.19
CA THR A 29 7.85 8.33 2.39
C THR A 29 6.82 9.43 2.14
N SER A 30 7.20 10.52 1.47
CA SER A 30 6.29 11.60 1.10
C SER A 30 5.24 11.16 0.08
N LEU A 31 5.60 10.40 -0.95
CA LEU A 31 4.64 9.84 -1.90
C LEU A 31 3.66 8.86 -1.24
N TRP A 32 4.15 8.07 -0.27
CA TRP A 32 3.34 7.17 0.52
C TRP A 32 2.39 7.91 1.46
N GLN A 33 2.87 8.95 2.14
CA GLN A 33 2.05 9.81 2.97
C GLN A 33 1.00 10.56 2.13
N GLU A 34 1.38 11.12 0.99
CA GLU A 34 0.46 11.82 0.08
C GLU A 34 -0.62 10.87 -0.47
N LYS A 35 -0.24 9.66 -0.91
CA LYS A 35 -1.20 8.64 -1.36
C LYS A 35 -2.11 8.18 -0.22
N SER A 36 -1.57 8.02 0.99
CA SER A 36 -2.35 7.63 2.17
C SER A 36 -3.31 8.74 2.61
N MET A 37 -2.89 10.01 2.55
CA MET A 37 -3.71 11.17 2.87
C MET A 37 -4.79 11.42 1.82
N LYS A 38 -4.49 11.28 0.52
CA LYS A 38 -5.50 11.30 -0.55
C LYS A 38 -6.52 10.17 -0.40
N THR A 39 -6.09 8.99 0.04
CA THR A 39 -7.01 7.87 0.33
C THR A 39 -7.81 8.13 1.60
N ALA A 40 -7.23 8.75 2.63
CA ALA A 40 -7.93 9.12 3.86
C ALA A 40 -8.97 10.23 3.65
N SER A 41 -8.69 11.23 2.81
CA SER A 41 -9.65 12.26 2.41
C SER A 41 -10.76 11.73 1.51
N ASN A 42 -10.52 10.62 0.80
CA ASN A 42 -11.54 9.95 -0.02
C ASN A 42 -12.26 8.79 0.72
N ASN A 43 -11.82 8.47 1.95
CA ASN A 43 -12.51 7.54 2.86
C ASN A 43 -13.63 8.23 3.65
N GLN A 44 -14.05 9.41 3.22
CA GLN A 44 -15.41 9.83 3.45
C GLN A 44 -16.27 8.87 2.61
N TYR A 45 -16.59 7.70 3.18
CA TYR A 45 -17.56 6.78 2.62
C TYR A 45 -18.82 7.59 2.36
N GLN A 46 -18.95 8.12 1.14
CA GLN A 46 -20.08 8.93 0.75
C GLN A 46 -21.31 8.08 0.98
N SER A 47 -22.29 8.70 1.63
CA SER A 47 -23.51 8.14 2.19
C SER A 47 -24.49 7.61 1.12
N ASP A 48 -23.98 7.12 -0.01
CA ASP A 48 -24.78 6.38 -0.98
C ASP A 48 -24.92 4.97 -0.44
N LYS A 49 -26.13 4.64 0.04
CA LYS A 49 -26.48 3.28 0.46
C LYS A 49 -26.07 2.32 -0.64
N ILE A 50 -25.14 1.42 -0.34
CA ILE A 50 -24.66 0.46 -1.32
C ILE A 50 -25.78 -0.54 -1.56
N ASN A 51 -26.14 -0.71 -2.82
CA ASN A 51 -27.19 -1.63 -3.20
C ASN A 51 -26.61 -3.05 -3.30
N LEU A 52 -26.51 -3.71 -2.14
CA LEU A 52 -26.05 -5.09 -2.03
C LEU A 52 -27.18 -6.05 -2.40
N SER A 53 -26.85 -7.08 -3.18
CA SER A 53 -27.73 -8.22 -3.41
C SER A 53 -28.06 -8.94 -2.09
N PRO A 54 -29.19 -9.68 -2.02
CA PRO A 54 -29.54 -10.44 -0.82
C PRO A 54 -28.43 -11.41 -0.37
N ASN A 55 -27.73 -12.02 -1.34
CA ASN A 55 -26.61 -12.92 -1.07
C ASN A 55 -25.42 -12.19 -0.44
N GLU A 56 -25.05 -11.02 -0.95
CA GLU A 56 -23.96 -10.20 -0.39
C GLU A 56 -24.30 -9.72 1.03
N LYS A 57 -25.54 -9.29 1.27
CA LYS A 57 -26.01 -8.93 2.62
C LYS A 57 -25.88 -10.11 3.58
N ASN A 58 -26.25 -11.31 3.14
CA ASN A 58 -26.16 -12.50 3.99
C ASN A 58 -24.71 -12.85 4.32
N LYS A 59 -23.80 -12.79 3.33
CA LYS A 59 -22.37 -12.97 3.55
C LYS A 59 -21.79 -11.95 4.54
N ILE A 60 -22.18 -10.69 4.43
CA ILE A 60 -21.75 -9.62 5.35
C ILE A 60 -22.27 -9.87 6.76
N ASN A 61 -23.55 -10.22 6.91
CA ASN A 61 -24.14 -10.49 8.23
C ASN A 61 -23.48 -11.71 8.89
N GLN A 62 -23.25 -12.78 8.13
CA GLN A 62 -22.53 -13.95 8.61
C GLN A 62 -21.12 -13.58 9.05
N PHE A 63 -20.38 -12.83 8.22
CA PHE A 63 -19.04 -12.35 8.57
C PHE A 63 -19.04 -11.54 9.87
N ILE A 64 -19.97 -10.60 10.04
CA ILE A 64 -20.07 -9.78 11.27
C ILE A 64 -20.36 -10.66 12.49
N SER A 65 -21.25 -11.64 12.35
CA SER A 65 -21.56 -12.59 13.43
C SER A 65 -20.32 -13.41 13.82
N GLU A 66 -19.56 -13.91 12.85
CA GLU A 66 -18.29 -14.62 13.08
C GLU A 66 -17.18 -13.71 13.61
N LEU A 67 -17.27 -12.41 13.34
CA LEU A 67 -16.32 -11.42 13.84
C LEU A 67 -16.62 -11.06 15.30
N LYS A 68 -17.90 -10.99 15.68
CA LYS A 68 -18.35 -10.76 17.07
C LYS A 68 -17.86 -11.83 18.03
N SER A 69 -17.86 -13.10 17.60
CA SER A 69 -17.44 -14.23 18.44
C SER A 69 -15.92 -14.32 18.67
N ARG A 70 -15.11 -13.43 18.06
CA ARG A 70 -13.64 -13.46 18.14
C ARG A 70 -13.10 -12.37 19.06
N GLU A 71 -12.79 -12.75 20.29
CA GLU A 71 -12.20 -11.84 21.27
C GLU A 71 -10.68 -11.66 21.09
N ASP A 72 -9.97 -12.69 20.63
CA ASP A 72 -8.53 -12.63 20.41
C ASP A 72 -8.18 -11.73 19.21
N LYS A 73 -7.22 -10.84 19.41
CA LYS A 73 -6.80 -9.85 18.39
C LYS A 73 -6.15 -10.51 17.17
N LYS A 74 -5.43 -11.62 17.34
CA LYS A 74 -4.77 -12.32 16.24
C LYS A 74 -5.81 -13.08 15.42
N GLU A 75 -6.73 -13.78 16.06
CA GLU A 75 -7.82 -14.48 15.39
C GLU A 75 -8.76 -13.52 14.66
N PHE A 76 -9.09 -12.39 15.29
CA PHE A 76 -9.87 -11.31 14.68
C PHE A 76 -9.21 -10.80 13.40
N PHE A 77 -7.92 -10.45 13.47
CA PHE A 77 -7.17 -9.99 12.31
C PHE A 77 -7.02 -11.08 11.25
N ALA A 78 -6.73 -12.32 11.66
CA ALA A 78 -6.57 -13.45 10.74
C ALA A 78 -7.86 -13.74 9.98
N HIS A 79 -9.03 -13.61 10.63
CA HIS A 79 -10.32 -13.77 9.97
C HIS A 79 -10.53 -12.69 8.90
N ILE A 80 -10.31 -11.40 9.24
CA ILE A 80 -10.38 -10.30 8.27
C ILE A 80 -9.40 -10.53 7.11
N PHE A 81 -8.15 -10.84 7.42
CA PHE A 81 -7.12 -11.07 6.41
C PHE A 81 -7.52 -12.20 5.46
N LYS A 82 -7.94 -13.35 6.01
CA LYS A 82 -8.43 -14.49 5.22
C LYS A 82 -9.60 -14.08 4.34
N THR A 83 -10.61 -13.41 4.87
CA THR A 83 -11.75 -12.96 4.05
C THR A 83 -11.28 -12.07 2.90
N MET A 84 -10.42 -11.09 3.19
CA MET A 84 -9.97 -10.13 2.20
C MET A 84 -9.04 -10.71 1.11
N ILE A 85 -8.29 -11.78 1.38
CA ILE A 85 -7.47 -12.42 0.33
C ILE A 85 -8.29 -13.31 -0.62
N HIS A 86 -9.44 -13.83 -0.18
CA HIS A 86 -10.30 -14.68 -1.02
C HIS A 86 -11.26 -13.88 -1.91
N LEU A 87 -11.49 -12.60 -1.60
CA LEU A 87 -12.33 -11.72 -2.41
C LEU A 87 -11.59 -11.22 -3.66
N GLY A 88 -12.30 -11.10 -4.77
CA GLY A 88 -11.86 -10.37 -5.96
C GLY A 88 -11.69 -8.87 -5.71
N LYS A 89 -11.02 -8.16 -6.61
CA LYS A 89 -10.74 -6.71 -6.45
C LYS A 89 -12.02 -5.89 -6.25
N ASP A 90 -13.02 -6.11 -7.10
CA ASP A 90 -14.27 -5.34 -7.06
C ASP A 90 -15.16 -5.80 -5.88
N GLU A 91 -15.11 -7.10 -5.55
CA GLU A 91 -15.82 -7.66 -4.40
C GLU A 91 -15.30 -7.09 -3.06
N LYS A 92 -13.99 -6.83 -2.93
CA LYS A 92 -13.41 -6.22 -1.73
C LYS A 92 -14.01 -4.85 -1.43
N GLN A 93 -14.22 -4.03 -2.47
CA GLN A 93 -14.77 -2.68 -2.30
C GLN A 93 -16.20 -2.76 -1.80
N ASN A 94 -17.05 -3.55 -2.46
CA ASN A 94 -18.45 -3.75 -2.06
C ASN A 94 -18.56 -4.37 -0.67
N PHE A 95 -17.72 -5.35 -0.36
CA PHE A 95 -17.69 -6.01 0.94
C PHE A 95 -17.32 -5.05 2.07
N VAL A 96 -16.20 -4.32 1.94
CA VAL A 96 -15.75 -3.36 2.97
C VAL A 96 -16.82 -2.30 3.22
N ALA A 97 -17.36 -1.75 2.14
CA ALA A 97 -18.30 -0.65 2.25
C ALA A 97 -19.68 -1.15 2.75
N GLY A 98 -20.08 -2.38 2.42
CA GLY A 98 -21.24 -3.05 3.00
C GLY A 98 -21.09 -3.35 4.50
N VAL A 99 -19.92 -3.83 4.94
CA VAL A 99 -19.61 -4.02 6.37
C VAL A 99 -19.66 -2.70 7.12
N ALA A 100 -19.06 -1.63 6.57
CA ALA A 100 -19.10 -0.30 7.15
C ALA A 100 -20.53 0.22 7.28
N GLN A 101 -21.36 0.04 6.25
CA GLN A 101 -22.77 0.43 6.26
C GLN A 101 -23.56 -0.33 7.34
N THR A 102 -23.33 -1.62 7.51
CA THR A 102 -24.00 -2.42 8.56
C THR A 102 -23.62 -1.93 9.95
N PHE A 103 -22.35 -1.57 10.18
CA PHE A 103 -21.93 -0.98 11.45
C PHE A 103 -22.53 0.41 11.69
N GLN A 104 -22.56 1.27 10.68
CA GLN A 104 -23.11 2.63 10.79
C GLN A 104 -24.63 2.66 10.96
N SER A 105 -25.33 1.65 10.44
CA SER A 105 -26.79 1.54 10.57
C SER A 105 -27.25 1.00 11.93
N SER A 106 -26.31 0.65 12.81
CA SER A 106 -26.59 0.07 14.11
C SER A 106 -26.35 1.06 15.23
N ASP A 107 -27.34 1.25 16.09
CA ASP A 107 -27.24 2.06 17.31
C ASP A 107 -26.61 1.30 18.49
N ASP A 108 -26.23 0.04 18.29
CA ASP A 108 -25.63 -0.82 19.31
C ASP A 108 -24.18 -0.37 19.63
N PRO A 109 -23.87 -0.01 20.89
CA PRO A 109 -22.51 0.33 21.32
C PRO A 109 -21.48 -0.78 21.03
N GLU A 110 -21.89 -2.05 21.08
CA GLU A 110 -21.04 -3.18 20.73
C GLU A 110 -20.63 -3.12 19.26
N MET A 111 -21.57 -2.77 18.37
CA MET A 111 -21.31 -2.62 16.93
C MET A 111 -20.38 -1.45 16.63
N GLN A 112 -20.47 -0.35 17.39
CA GLN A 112 -19.52 0.77 17.27
C GLN A 112 -18.10 0.39 17.70
N SER A 113 -17.98 -0.35 18.81
CA SER A 113 -16.69 -0.90 19.27
C SER A 113 -16.11 -1.86 18.23
N LEU A 114 -16.95 -2.74 17.67
CA LEU A 114 -16.57 -3.68 16.63
C LEU A 114 -16.11 -2.98 15.35
N ASN A 115 -16.79 -1.91 14.93
CA ASN A 115 -16.40 -1.08 13.79
C ASN A 115 -15.00 -0.49 13.97
N THR A 116 -14.69 0.00 15.17
CA THR A 116 -13.36 0.55 15.49
C THR A 116 -12.27 -0.53 15.37
N LYS A 117 -12.53 -1.73 15.91
CA LYS A 117 -11.62 -2.88 15.77
C LYS A 117 -11.45 -3.30 14.31
N PHE A 118 -12.55 -3.40 13.57
CA PHE A 118 -12.57 -3.74 12.15
C PHE A 118 -11.75 -2.74 11.33
N THR A 119 -11.99 -1.45 11.49
CA THR A 119 -11.27 -0.37 10.78
C THR A 119 -9.77 -0.45 11.02
N LYS A 120 -9.34 -0.70 12.26
CA LYS A 120 -7.92 -0.86 12.62
C LYS A 120 -7.30 -2.12 12.00
N ALA A 121 -8.03 -3.22 11.97
CA ALA A 121 -7.54 -4.45 11.35
C ALA A 121 -7.49 -4.35 9.82
N LEU A 122 -8.48 -3.69 9.21
CA LEU A 122 -8.55 -3.43 7.78
C LEU A 122 -7.41 -2.51 7.33
N SER A 123 -7.08 -1.46 8.09
CA SER A 123 -5.94 -0.60 7.78
C SER A 123 -4.62 -1.37 7.79
N ARG A 124 -4.44 -2.29 8.75
CA ARG A 124 -3.29 -3.20 8.78
C ARG A 124 -3.24 -4.11 7.54
N TYR A 125 -4.37 -4.68 7.13
CA TYR A 125 -4.48 -5.48 5.90
C TYR A 125 -4.07 -4.66 4.66
N MET A 126 -4.55 -3.42 4.54
CA MET A 126 -4.21 -2.53 3.43
C MET A 126 -2.71 -2.22 3.39
N SER A 127 -2.10 -1.92 4.54
CA SER A 127 -0.66 -1.67 4.62
C SER A 127 0.16 -2.88 4.16
N ILE A 128 -0.20 -4.09 4.60
CA ILE A 128 0.46 -5.33 4.17
C ILE A 128 0.29 -5.55 2.67
N SER A 129 -0.93 -5.38 2.17
CA SER A 129 -1.26 -5.58 0.75
C SER A 129 -0.52 -4.60 -0.16
N LEU A 130 -0.24 -3.39 0.32
CA LEU A 130 0.50 -2.39 -0.44
C LEU A 130 2.02 -2.62 -0.42
N MET A 131 2.55 -3.19 0.66
CA MET A 131 3.98 -3.50 0.81
C MET A 131 4.41 -4.81 0.13
N SER A 132 3.47 -5.71 -0.20
CA SER A 132 3.80 -7.02 -0.77
C SER A 132 4.48 -6.92 -2.14
N ILE A 133 4.02 -6.02 -3.02
CA ILE A 133 4.57 -5.89 -4.39
C ILE A 133 6.02 -5.37 -4.37
N PRO A 134 6.35 -4.25 -3.69
CA PRO A 134 7.74 -3.80 -3.60
C PRO A 134 8.66 -4.84 -2.96
N LEU A 135 8.19 -5.55 -1.92
CA LEU A 135 8.98 -6.57 -1.24
C LEU A 135 9.28 -7.77 -2.16
N THR A 136 8.27 -8.27 -2.87
CA THR A 136 8.45 -9.34 -3.86
C THR A 136 9.40 -8.92 -4.97
N ASN A 137 9.29 -7.68 -5.46
CA ASN A 137 10.20 -7.17 -6.49
C ASN A 137 11.64 -7.07 -5.98
N GLN A 138 11.86 -6.63 -4.74
CA GLN A 138 13.19 -6.61 -4.12
C GLN A 138 13.76 -8.02 -3.93
N LEU A 139 12.96 -8.98 -3.48
CA LEU A 139 13.38 -10.38 -3.34
C LEU A 139 13.77 -10.98 -4.69
N ASN A 140 12.94 -10.81 -5.72
CA ASN A 140 13.21 -11.33 -7.06
C ASN A 140 14.46 -10.70 -7.70
N HIS A 141 14.66 -9.39 -7.50
CA HIS A 141 15.86 -8.69 -7.96
C HIS A 141 17.12 -9.20 -7.25
N ASN A 142 17.06 -9.41 -5.93
CA ASN A 142 18.21 -9.92 -5.18
C ASN A 142 18.53 -11.37 -5.51
N ILE A 143 17.53 -12.23 -5.76
CA ILE A 143 17.74 -13.63 -6.16
C ILE A 143 18.31 -13.72 -7.58
N SER A 144 17.81 -12.91 -8.53
CA SER A 144 18.36 -12.90 -9.90
C SER A 144 19.79 -12.36 -9.97
N ASN A 145 20.22 -11.59 -8.97
CA ASN A 145 21.58 -11.07 -8.87
C ASN A 145 22.53 -11.99 -8.08
N VAL A 146 22.08 -13.18 -7.64
CA VAL A 146 22.99 -14.23 -7.16
C VAL A 146 23.59 -14.90 -8.39
N THR A 147 24.70 -14.34 -8.87
CA THR A 147 25.60 -15.05 -9.77
C THR A 147 26.25 -16.15 -8.93
N LEU A 148 25.97 -17.42 -9.26
CA LEU A 148 26.74 -18.56 -8.75
C LEU A 148 28.12 -18.51 -9.43
N GLU A 149 28.99 -17.60 -8.99
CA GLU A 149 30.42 -17.67 -9.28
C GLU A 149 31.00 -18.80 -8.43
N GLY A 150 30.96 -20.01 -8.97
CA GLY A 150 31.39 -21.20 -8.23
C GLY A 150 31.51 -22.50 -9.02
N ASP A 151 31.43 -22.50 -10.35
CA ASP A 151 31.96 -23.59 -11.19
C ASP A 151 33.19 -23.04 -11.91
N ASN A 152 34.32 -23.01 -11.20
CA ASN A 152 35.62 -23.05 -11.86
C ASN A 152 35.97 -24.54 -11.97
N ASP A 153 35.51 -25.15 -13.06
CA ASP A 153 36.08 -26.39 -13.57
C ASP A 153 37.55 -26.10 -13.94
N ASP A 154 38.46 -26.37 -13.00
CA ASP A 154 39.90 -26.46 -13.29
C ASP A 154 40.16 -27.78 -14.03
N ASP A 155 39.86 -27.77 -15.33
CA ASP A 155 40.42 -28.71 -16.30
C ASP A 155 41.93 -28.43 -16.45
N ASP A 156 42.73 -28.92 -15.51
CA ASP A 156 44.19 -29.04 -15.66
C ASP A 156 44.51 -30.26 -16.55
N ILE A 157 44.40 -30.06 -17.87
CA ILE A 157 45.09 -30.88 -18.86
C ILE A 157 46.09 -29.96 -19.58
N GLY A 158 47.28 -29.85 -18.99
CA GLY A 158 48.43 -29.18 -19.61
C GLY A 158 48.87 -29.83 -20.93
N PRO A 159 49.56 -29.08 -21.81
CA PRO A 159 49.91 -29.54 -23.15
C PRO A 159 51.27 -30.27 -23.21
N ILE A 160 51.31 -31.28 -24.08
CA ILE A 160 52.44 -32.03 -24.69
C ILE A 160 53.26 -32.98 -23.78
#